data_AF-A0A4Y6RGU5-F1
#
_entry.id   AF-A0A4Y6RGU5-F1
#
_cell.length_a   1.000
_cell.length_b   1.000
_cell.length_c   1.000
_cell.angle_alpha   90.00
_cell.angle_beta   90.00
_cell.angle_gamma   90.00
#
_symmetry.space_group_name_H-M   'P 1'
#
loop_
_entity.id
_entity.type
_entity.pdbx_description
1 polymer ?
#
loop_
_entity_poly.entity_id
_entity_poly.type
_entity_poly.pdbx_seq_one_letter_code
_entity_poly.pdbx_strand_id
1 'polypeptide(L)'
;MPIPDIHDLLQSWLDHGWLRDPQAVGLASFEAQELVAWGFDAISDGGQLCLYEDERLFRRGKRQVQASFKAYLQRGQLGANGLDLGYQVHLAGFLRAARQPLPAFRVLLEQGGRSGALLFDSGLVLQFAANLRGKPRHYYLTLVEGHVADAQLADRDSDIDLHAASVGHVQALYDSRDPAELQRLARRGNAALRELAQLLA
;
A
#
# COMPACT_ATOMS: atom_id res chain seq x y z
N MET A 1 -8.86 22.32 6.90
CA MET A 1 -9.28 21.51 5.74
C MET A 1 -10.15 20.35 6.21
N PRO A 2 -11.13 19.87 5.42
CA PRO A 2 -11.86 18.65 5.76
C PRO A 2 -10.90 17.45 5.80
N ILE A 3 -11.14 16.51 6.72
CA ILE A 3 -10.36 15.27 6.81
C ILE A 3 -10.74 14.37 5.62
N PRO A 4 -9.78 13.94 4.76
CA PRO A 4 -10.07 13.12 3.57
C PRO A 4 -10.65 11.74 3.91
N ASP A 5 -11.47 11.17 3.01
CA ASP A 5 -11.89 9.77 3.11
C ASP A 5 -10.75 8.84 2.67
N ILE A 6 -10.46 7.84 3.47
CA ILE A 6 -9.37 6.90 3.24
C ILE A 6 -9.58 6.07 1.97
N HIS A 7 -10.82 5.76 1.56
CA HIS A 7 -11.02 5.02 0.32
C HIS A 7 -10.77 5.89 -0.93
N ASP A 8 -11.09 7.18 -0.88
CA ASP A 8 -10.79 8.10 -1.99
C ASP A 8 -9.27 8.23 -2.16
N LEU A 9 -8.54 8.30 -1.05
CA LEU A 9 -7.09 8.32 -1.05
C LEU A 9 -6.52 7.00 -1.61
N LEU A 10 -7.01 5.85 -1.12
CA LEU A 10 -6.60 4.52 -1.62
C LEU A 10 -6.91 4.30 -3.10
N GLN A 11 -7.99 4.91 -3.61
CA GLN A 11 -8.31 4.90 -5.04
C GLN A 11 -7.24 5.62 -5.87
N SER A 12 -6.63 6.69 -5.36
CA SER A 12 -5.53 7.37 -6.07
C SER A 12 -4.34 6.44 -6.30
N TRP A 13 -3.97 5.59 -5.33
CA TRP A 13 -2.92 4.60 -5.53
C TRP A 13 -3.31 3.57 -6.60
N LEU A 14 -4.55 3.08 -6.61
CA LEU A 14 -5.01 2.18 -7.67
C LEU A 14 -4.97 2.83 -9.07
N ASP A 15 -5.37 4.10 -9.16
CA ASP A 15 -5.46 4.81 -10.44
C ASP A 15 -4.08 5.17 -11.03
N HIS A 16 -3.07 5.34 -10.17
CA HIS A 16 -1.81 5.96 -10.57
C HIS A 16 -0.55 5.16 -10.20
N GLY A 17 -0.70 4.10 -9.42
CA GLY A 17 0.41 3.34 -8.86
C GLY A 17 1.09 4.00 -7.65
N TRP A 18 0.79 5.27 -7.35
CA TRP A 18 1.30 6.08 -6.24
C TRP A 18 0.35 7.26 -5.93
N LEU A 19 0.51 7.92 -4.78
CA LEU A 19 -0.30 9.09 -4.45
C LEU A 19 0.30 10.36 -5.09
N ARG A 20 -0.40 10.94 -6.07
CA ARG A 20 0.08 12.12 -6.81
C ARG A 20 -0.19 13.45 -6.15
N ASP A 21 -1.33 13.56 -5.46
CA ASP A 21 -1.78 14.81 -4.86
C ASP A 21 -1.32 14.91 -3.40
N PRO A 22 -0.33 15.75 -3.07
CA PRO A 22 0.13 15.96 -1.70
C PRO A 22 -0.96 16.57 -0.80
N GLN A 23 -1.93 17.30 -1.37
CA GLN A 23 -3.01 17.91 -0.58
C GLN A 23 -3.91 16.87 0.06
N ALA A 24 -3.98 15.67 -0.54
CA ALA A 24 -4.74 14.55 -0.01
C ALA A 24 -4.21 14.03 1.33
N VAL A 25 -2.99 14.42 1.73
CA VAL A 25 -2.39 14.15 3.05
C VAL A 25 -2.01 15.43 3.80
N GLY A 26 -2.58 16.56 3.38
CA GLY A 26 -2.39 17.87 4.02
C GLY A 26 -1.03 18.51 3.77
N LEU A 27 -0.36 18.17 2.66
CA LEU A 27 0.92 18.73 2.26
C LEU A 27 0.76 19.61 1.01
N ALA A 28 1.61 20.63 0.85
CA ALA A 28 1.69 21.41 -0.39
C ALA A 28 2.52 20.70 -1.49
N SER A 29 3.54 19.95 -1.10
CA SER A 29 4.42 19.15 -1.96
C SER A 29 4.94 17.92 -1.21
N PHE A 30 5.59 16.99 -1.91
CA PHE A 30 6.33 15.89 -1.31
C PHE A 30 7.83 16.19 -1.16
N GLU A 31 8.20 17.47 -1.20
CA GLU A 31 9.60 17.88 -1.08
C GLU A 31 10.06 17.79 0.38
N ALA A 32 11.35 17.51 0.57
CA ALA A 32 11.95 17.37 1.90
C ALA A 32 11.68 18.59 2.80
N GLN A 33 11.71 19.80 2.25
CA GLN A 33 11.47 21.03 3.01
C GLN A 33 10.05 21.07 3.59
N GLU A 34 9.05 20.69 2.80
CA GLU A 34 7.65 20.63 3.25
C GLU A 34 7.48 19.53 4.31
N LEU A 35 8.02 18.35 4.07
CA LEU A 35 7.94 17.22 5.01
C LEU A 35 8.55 17.58 6.37
N VAL A 36 9.74 18.17 6.39
CA VAL A 36 10.38 18.64 7.64
C VAL A 36 9.58 19.75 8.30
N ALA A 37 9.04 20.70 7.53
CA ALA A 37 8.23 21.79 8.08
C ALA A 37 6.94 21.29 8.77
N TRP A 38 6.40 20.16 8.29
CA TRP A 38 5.24 19.49 8.87
C TRP A 38 5.57 18.44 9.94
N GLY A 39 6.85 18.35 10.35
CA GLY A 39 7.28 17.53 11.48
C GLY A 39 7.51 16.06 11.16
N PHE A 40 7.69 15.69 9.89
CA PHE A 40 8.02 14.31 9.53
C PHE A 40 9.40 13.91 10.07
N ASP A 41 9.47 12.71 10.63
CA ASP A 41 10.73 12.12 11.06
C ASP A 41 11.50 11.60 9.85
N ALA A 42 12.77 12.01 9.74
CA ALA A 42 13.65 11.64 8.64
C ALA A 42 14.57 10.48 9.05
N ILE A 43 14.49 9.36 8.32
CA ILE A 43 15.38 8.20 8.43
C ILE A 43 16.18 8.12 7.13
N SER A 44 17.47 8.43 7.17
CA SER A 44 18.35 8.46 5.98
C SER A 44 19.52 7.49 6.08
N ASP A 45 19.94 6.98 4.92
CA ASP A 45 21.14 6.16 4.73
C ASP A 45 22.44 6.96 4.50
N GLY A 46 22.40 8.28 4.62
CA GLY A 46 23.56 9.15 4.40
C GLY A 46 23.56 9.91 3.06
N GLY A 47 22.40 9.98 2.38
CA GLY A 47 22.15 10.98 1.33
C GLY A 47 21.60 10.44 0.02
N GLN A 48 21.43 9.12 -0.11
CA GLN A 48 20.85 8.52 -1.32
C GLN A 48 19.36 8.28 -1.16
N LEU A 49 18.94 7.72 -0.03
CA LEU A 49 17.54 7.48 0.30
C LEU A 49 17.20 8.08 1.65
N CYS A 50 16.06 8.76 1.72
CA CYS A 50 15.48 9.24 2.95
C CYS A 50 14.01 8.83 3.01
N LEU A 51 13.64 8.13 4.07
CA LEU A 51 12.25 7.94 4.45
C LEU A 51 11.82 9.10 5.34
N TYR A 52 10.68 9.70 5.02
CA TYR A 52 9.95 10.61 5.88
C TYR A 52 8.66 9.94 6.31
N GLU A 53 8.38 9.89 7.60
CA GLU A 53 7.11 9.37 8.10
C GLU A 53 6.47 10.26 9.16
N ASP A 54 5.13 10.31 9.15
CA ASP A 54 4.32 10.98 10.18
C ASP A 54 2.92 10.37 10.23
N GLU A 55 2.27 10.47 11.39
CA GLU A 55 0.90 10.01 11.57
C GLU A 55 -0.09 11.01 10.96
N ARG A 56 -0.94 10.49 10.06
CA ARG A 56 -2.03 11.24 9.45
C ARG A 56 -3.39 10.68 9.85
N LEU A 57 -4.35 11.58 9.99
CA LEU A 57 -5.73 11.26 10.33
C LEU A 57 -6.60 11.32 9.07
N PHE A 58 -7.32 10.24 8.81
CA PHE A 58 -8.30 10.11 7.74
C PHE A 58 -9.67 9.74 8.30
N ARG A 59 -10.67 9.72 7.44
CA ARG A 59 -12.02 9.26 7.78
C ARG A 59 -12.46 8.07 6.93
N ARG A 60 -13.38 7.30 7.48
CA ARG A 60 -14.22 6.36 6.74
C ARG A 60 -15.66 6.55 7.19
N GLY A 61 -16.41 7.35 6.44
CA GLY A 61 -17.71 7.86 6.92
C GLY A 61 -17.55 8.61 8.24
N LYS A 62 -18.13 8.09 9.34
CA LYS A 62 -18.04 8.70 10.68
C LYS A 62 -16.84 8.23 11.52
N ARG A 63 -16.10 7.22 11.06
CA ARG A 63 -14.96 6.66 11.80
C ARG A 63 -13.67 7.39 11.44
N GLN A 64 -12.81 7.58 12.43
CA GLN A 64 -11.44 8.01 12.21
C GLN A 64 -10.56 6.81 11.86
N VAL A 65 -9.59 7.04 10.99
CA VAL A 65 -8.54 6.08 10.63
C VAL A 65 -7.21 6.80 10.79
N GLN A 66 -6.38 6.34 11.71
CA GLN A 66 -5.03 6.89 11.92
C GLN A 66 -4.04 6.03 11.16
N ALA A 67 -3.24 6.60 10.28
CA ALA A 67 -2.30 5.85 9.48
C ALA A 67 -0.97 6.61 9.39
N SER A 68 0.15 5.88 9.40
CA SER A 68 1.46 6.50 9.17
C SER A 68 1.65 6.70 7.67
N PHE A 69 1.76 7.94 7.24
CA PHE A 69 2.10 8.28 5.86
C PHE A 69 3.61 8.28 5.68
N LYS A 70 4.07 7.66 4.60
CA LYS A 70 5.48 7.48 4.27
C LYS A 70 5.79 8.09 2.91
N ALA A 71 6.85 8.87 2.83
CA ALA A 71 7.41 9.40 1.59
C ALA A 71 8.89 9.01 1.50
N TYR A 72 9.27 8.34 0.41
CA TYR A 72 10.63 7.91 0.14
C TYR A 72 11.24 8.85 -0.90
N LEU A 73 12.20 9.65 -0.45
CA LEU A 73 12.92 10.59 -1.29
C LEU A 73 14.28 10.00 -1.64
N GLN A 74 14.51 9.77 -2.93
CA GLN A 74 15.77 9.34 -3.50
C GLN A 74 16.49 10.56 -4.09
N ARG A 75 17.65 10.92 -3.53
CA ARG A 75 18.39 12.15 -3.87
C ARG A 75 17.51 13.41 -3.84
N GLY A 76 16.56 13.46 -2.91
CA GLY A 76 15.62 14.57 -2.75
C GLY A 76 14.40 14.55 -3.69
N GLN A 77 14.29 13.59 -4.59
CA GLN A 77 13.11 13.38 -5.46
C GLN A 77 12.23 12.27 -4.90
N LEU A 78 10.91 12.43 -4.98
CA LEU A 78 9.98 11.38 -4.56
C LEU A 78 10.12 10.15 -5.45
N GLY A 79 10.52 9.02 -4.86
CA GLY A 79 10.57 7.71 -5.54
C GLY A 79 9.39 6.81 -5.19
N ALA A 80 8.88 6.89 -3.95
CA ALA A 80 7.73 6.11 -3.51
C ALA A 80 6.95 6.81 -2.40
N ASN A 81 5.67 6.45 -2.23
CA ASN A 81 4.90 6.84 -1.07
C ASN A 81 3.86 5.78 -0.68
N GLY A 82 3.45 5.81 0.58
CA GLY A 82 2.59 4.79 1.13
C GLY A 82 1.94 5.12 2.46
N LEU A 83 1.15 4.17 2.95
CA LEU A 83 0.48 4.20 4.24
C LEU A 83 0.69 2.89 4.99
N ASP A 84 1.03 2.99 6.27
CA ASP A 84 0.80 1.92 7.24
C ASP A 84 -0.56 2.15 7.92
N LEU A 85 -1.46 1.18 7.76
CA LEU A 85 -2.87 1.27 8.16
C LEU A 85 -3.20 0.43 9.40
N GLY A 86 -2.27 -0.44 9.82
CA GLY A 86 -2.53 -1.45 10.83
C GLY A 86 -3.73 -2.36 10.49
N TYR A 87 -4.72 -2.43 11.38
CA TYR A 87 -5.91 -3.28 11.21
C TYR A 87 -7.23 -2.48 11.20
N GLN A 88 -7.22 -1.29 10.59
CA GLN A 88 -8.36 -0.36 10.61
C GLN A 88 -9.24 -0.43 9.36
N VAL A 89 -8.67 -0.77 8.21
CA VAL A 89 -9.37 -0.78 6.92
C VAL A 89 -9.56 -2.21 6.44
N HIS A 90 -10.81 -2.66 6.30
CA HIS A 90 -11.10 -3.98 5.75
C HIS A 90 -10.75 -4.02 4.25
N LEU A 91 -9.93 -4.99 3.85
CA LEU A 91 -9.56 -5.19 2.44
C LEU A 91 -10.82 -5.37 1.57
N ALA A 92 -11.73 -6.22 2.01
CA ALA A 92 -12.98 -6.48 1.29
C ALA A 92 -13.87 -5.23 1.16
N GLY A 93 -13.87 -4.36 2.18
CA GLY A 93 -14.59 -3.09 2.13
C GLY A 93 -13.99 -2.14 1.11
N PHE A 94 -12.66 -2.08 1.05
CA PHE A 94 -11.93 -1.28 0.07
C PHE A 94 -12.14 -1.80 -1.36
N LEU A 95 -11.88 -3.07 -1.64
CA LEU A 95 -11.98 -3.64 -2.98
C LEU A 95 -13.39 -3.50 -3.59
N ARG A 96 -14.44 -3.62 -2.78
CA ARG A 96 -15.83 -3.40 -3.25
C ARG A 96 -16.13 -1.94 -3.57
N ALA A 97 -15.47 -1.00 -2.89
CA ALA A 97 -15.65 0.43 -3.11
C ALA A 97 -14.74 0.95 -4.24
N ALA A 98 -13.67 0.23 -4.54
CA ALA A 98 -12.73 0.59 -5.60
C ALA A 98 -13.41 0.57 -6.98
N ARG A 99 -13.00 1.50 -7.84
CA ARG A 99 -13.47 1.57 -9.22
C ARG A 99 -13.10 0.28 -9.96
N GLN A 100 -14.06 -0.27 -10.69
CA GLN A 100 -13.89 -1.50 -11.48
C GLN A 100 -13.75 -1.19 -12.98
N PRO A 101 -13.00 -2.03 -13.73
CA PRO A 101 -12.20 -3.16 -13.25
C PRO A 101 -10.95 -2.70 -12.48
N LEU A 102 -10.49 -3.53 -11.54
CA LEU A 102 -9.18 -3.31 -10.91
C LEU A 102 -8.06 -3.39 -11.95
N PRO A 103 -6.97 -2.61 -11.81
CA PRO A 103 -5.77 -2.78 -12.63
C PRO A 103 -5.21 -4.20 -12.48
N ALA A 104 -4.41 -4.67 -13.44
CA ALA A 104 -3.85 -6.02 -13.40
C ALA A 104 -2.95 -6.22 -12.15
N PHE A 105 -3.10 -7.37 -11.49
CA PHE A 105 -2.35 -7.73 -10.29
C PHE A 105 -2.12 -9.24 -10.18
N ARG A 106 -1.15 -9.60 -9.35
CA ARG A 106 -0.90 -10.95 -8.85
C ARG A 106 -1.30 -11.04 -7.38
N VAL A 107 -1.87 -12.17 -6.99
CA VAL A 107 -2.16 -12.47 -5.59
C VAL A 107 -0.98 -13.23 -5.01
N LEU A 108 -0.39 -12.68 -3.95
CA LEU A 108 0.69 -13.30 -3.21
C LEU A 108 0.17 -13.69 -1.83
N LEU A 109 0.44 -14.91 -1.37
CA LEU A 109 -0.02 -15.40 -0.06
C LEU A 109 1.10 -16.05 0.75
N GLU A 110 1.09 -15.77 2.04
CA GLU A 110 1.83 -16.52 3.05
C GLU A 110 1.35 -17.98 3.08
N GLN A 111 2.24 -18.90 3.49
CA GLN A 111 1.86 -20.26 3.83
C GLN A 111 0.75 -20.27 4.89
N GLY A 112 -0.38 -20.91 4.57
CA GLY A 112 -1.57 -20.94 5.45
C GLY A 112 -2.55 -19.77 5.27
N GLY A 113 -2.22 -18.81 4.41
CA GLY A 113 -3.15 -17.75 3.99
C GLY A 113 -3.62 -16.87 5.14
N ARG A 114 -2.73 -16.50 6.06
CA ARG A 114 -3.03 -15.53 7.12
C ARG A 114 -2.67 -14.11 6.71
N SER A 115 -1.69 -13.95 5.84
CA SER A 115 -1.33 -12.67 5.24
C SER A 115 -0.98 -12.85 3.77
N GLY A 116 -0.83 -11.73 3.07
CA GLY A 116 -0.48 -11.71 1.66
C GLY A 116 -0.43 -10.29 1.12
N ALA A 117 -0.29 -10.20 -0.19
CA ALA A 117 -0.31 -8.94 -0.91
C ALA A 117 -1.02 -9.07 -2.25
N LEU A 118 -1.65 -7.97 -2.69
CA LEU A 118 -1.95 -7.77 -4.10
C LEU A 118 -0.81 -6.95 -4.69
N LEU A 119 -0.08 -7.53 -5.64
CA LEU A 119 1.03 -6.87 -6.33
C LEU A 119 0.57 -6.51 -7.74
N PHE A 120 0.40 -5.21 -8.01
CA PHE A 120 -0.08 -4.70 -9.28
C PHE A 120 1.06 -4.52 -10.28
N ASP A 121 0.73 -4.55 -11.57
CA ASP A 121 1.71 -4.36 -12.65
C ASP A 121 2.35 -2.96 -12.63
N SER A 122 1.67 -1.98 -12.02
CA SER A 122 2.23 -0.64 -11.78
C SER A 122 3.27 -0.59 -10.67
N GLY A 123 3.53 -1.71 -9.98
CA GLY A 123 4.36 -1.76 -8.79
C GLY A 123 3.70 -1.27 -7.51
N LEU A 124 2.39 -1.02 -7.54
CA LEU A 124 1.61 -0.83 -6.32
C LEU A 124 1.54 -2.14 -5.54
N VAL A 125 1.76 -2.05 -4.23
CA VAL A 125 1.60 -3.15 -3.29
C VAL A 125 0.46 -2.81 -2.33
N LEU A 126 -0.51 -3.73 -2.20
CA LEU A 126 -1.49 -3.73 -1.12
C LEU A 126 -1.24 -4.94 -0.23
N GLN A 127 -0.52 -4.77 0.87
CA GLN A 127 -0.35 -5.84 1.86
C GLN A 127 -1.57 -5.93 2.76
N PHE A 128 -1.90 -7.15 3.12
CA PHE A 128 -3.02 -7.44 3.99
C PHE A 128 -2.72 -8.57 4.96
N ALA A 129 -3.35 -8.51 6.12
CA ALA A 129 -3.26 -9.57 7.11
C ALA A 129 -4.60 -9.81 7.81
N ALA A 130 -4.79 -11.05 8.20
CA ALA A 130 -5.81 -11.45 9.15
C ALA A 130 -5.41 -10.93 10.54
N ASN A 131 -6.38 -10.44 11.31
CA ASN A 131 -6.09 -9.95 12.66
C ASN A 131 -5.41 -11.01 13.55
N LEU A 132 -4.53 -10.56 14.43
CA LEU A 132 -3.62 -11.40 15.23
C LEU A 132 -4.32 -12.28 16.28
N ARG A 133 -5.65 -12.32 16.39
CA ARG A 133 -6.38 -13.12 17.40
C ARG A 133 -7.53 -13.94 16.80
N GLY A 134 -7.54 -15.26 17.07
CA GLY A 134 -8.69 -16.15 16.85
C GLY A 134 -8.82 -16.77 15.45
N LYS A 135 -10.07 -17.05 15.04
CA LYS A 135 -10.45 -17.54 13.70
C LYS A 135 -10.75 -16.33 12.80
N PRO A 136 -9.81 -15.91 11.92
CA PRO A 136 -9.97 -14.66 11.20
C PRO A 136 -11.11 -14.73 10.19
N ARG A 137 -11.96 -13.69 10.23
CA ARG A 137 -13.10 -13.54 9.32
C ARG A 137 -12.81 -12.62 8.15
N HIS A 138 -11.90 -11.68 8.33
CA HIS A 138 -11.60 -10.63 7.36
C HIS A 138 -10.10 -10.39 7.28
N TYR A 139 -9.64 -10.00 6.09
CA TYR A 139 -8.35 -9.35 5.93
C TYR A 139 -8.50 -7.84 6.09
N TYR A 140 -7.47 -7.24 6.67
CA TYR A 140 -7.31 -5.80 6.77
C TYR A 140 -6.13 -5.40 5.91
N LEU A 141 -6.24 -4.25 5.23
CA LEU A 141 -5.09 -3.62 4.62
C LEU A 141 -4.15 -3.17 5.74
N THR A 142 -2.91 -3.66 5.68
CA THR A 142 -1.85 -3.29 6.64
C THR A 142 -0.92 -2.28 6.03
N LEU A 143 -0.63 -2.38 4.73
CA LEU A 143 0.25 -1.46 4.03
C LEU A 143 -0.23 -1.22 2.60
N VAL A 144 -0.08 0.02 2.17
CA VAL A 144 -0.18 0.43 0.77
C VAL A 144 1.10 1.16 0.42
N GLU A 145 1.77 0.75 -0.65
CA GLU A 145 2.99 1.39 -1.10
C GLU A 145 3.04 1.42 -2.62
N GLY A 146 3.28 2.61 -3.14
CA GLY A 146 3.29 2.91 -4.56
C GLY A 146 4.58 3.57 -4.99
N HIS A 147 4.96 3.33 -6.25
CA HIS A 147 6.23 3.78 -6.80
C HIS A 147 5.99 4.79 -7.93
N VAL A 148 6.77 5.87 -7.92
CA VAL A 148 6.85 6.77 -9.07
C VAL A 148 7.60 6.02 -10.17
N ALA A 149 7.03 5.97 -11.37
CA ALA A 149 7.64 5.22 -12.47
C ALA A 149 9.03 5.79 -12.82
N ASP A 150 10.02 4.93 -13.04
CA ASP A 150 11.42 5.31 -13.32
C ASP A 150 11.57 6.30 -14.48
N ALA A 151 10.68 6.23 -15.47
CA ALA A 151 10.64 7.17 -16.60
C ALA A 151 10.38 8.63 -16.18
N GLN A 152 9.89 8.85 -14.96
CA GLN A 152 9.58 10.16 -14.37
C GLN A 152 10.67 10.63 -13.39
N LEU A 153 11.64 9.78 -13.06
CA LEU A 153 12.80 10.16 -12.24
C LEU A 153 13.87 10.74 -13.16
N ALA A 154 14.31 11.97 -12.85
CA ALA A 154 15.19 12.74 -13.74
C ALA A 154 16.64 12.23 -13.75
N ASP A 155 17.00 11.35 -12.82
CA ASP A 155 18.36 10.90 -12.59
C ASP A 155 18.41 9.36 -12.59
N ARG A 156 18.87 8.79 -13.71
CA ARG A 156 19.00 7.33 -13.90
C ARG A 156 20.30 6.77 -13.30
N ASP A 157 21.16 7.62 -12.75
CA ASP A 157 22.48 7.22 -12.22
C ASP A 157 22.43 6.82 -10.74
N SER A 158 21.25 6.45 -10.23
CA SER A 158 21.15 5.85 -8.90
C SER A 158 21.09 4.34 -8.99
N ASP A 159 21.96 3.67 -8.24
CA ASP A 159 22.04 2.20 -8.19
C ASP A 159 20.86 1.55 -7.43
N ILE A 160 19.97 2.35 -6.83
CA ILE A 160 18.85 1.88 -6.02
C ILE A 160 17.58 1.94 -6.87
N ASP A 161 17.06 0.77 -7.24
CA ASP A 161 15.72 0.61 -7.79
C ASP A 161 14.75 0.30 -6.64
N LEU A 162 14.05 1.34 -6.16
CA LEU A 162 13.09 1.22 -5.06
C LEU A 162 11.94 0.27 -5.41
N HIS A 163 11.49 0.32 -6.66
CA HIS A 163 10.41 -0.53 -7.15
C HIS A 163 10.84 -2.01 -7.10
N ALA A 164 12.01 -2.34 -7.63
CA ALA A 164 12.54 -3.70 -7.58
C ALA A 164 12.81 -4.16 -6.14
N ALA A 165 13.30 -3.28 -5.26
CA ALA A 165 13.53 -3.59 -3.86
C ALA A 165 12.22 -3.94 -3.12
N SER A 166 11.17 -3.14 -3.30
CA SER A 166 9.85 -3.39 -2.69
C SER A 166 9.22 -4.68 -3.25
N VAL A 167 9.22 -4.86 -4.57
CA VAL A 167 8.71 -6.08 -5.20
C VAL A 167 9.46 -7.32 -4.71
N GLY A 168 10.79 -7.26 -4.69
CA GLY A 168 11.64 -8.35 -4.21
C GLY A 168 11.39 -8.69 -2.74
N HIS A 169 11.19 -7.67 -1.89
CA HIS A 169 10.85 -7.88 -0.48
C HIS A 169 9.51 -8.62 -0.32
N VAL A 170 8.46 -8.18 -0.99
CA VAL A 170 7.13 -8.81 -0.89
C VAL A 170 7.16 -10.24 -1.46
N GLN A 171 7.89 -10.47 -2.55
CA GLN A 171 8.05 -11.79 -3.15
C GLN A 171 8.90 -12.74 -2.28
N ALA A 172 9.79 -12.21 -1.43
CA ALA A 172 10.51 -13.02 -0.45
C ALA A 172 9.62 -13.47 0.71
N LEU A 173 8.55 -12.74 1.00
CA LEU A 173 7.60 -13.07 2.07
C LEU A 173 6.48 -14.01 1.63
N TYR A 174 6.07 -13.93 0.36
CA TYR A 174 4.82 -14.54 -0.12
C TYR A 174 5.00 -15.28 -1.45
N ASP A 175 4.30 -16.40 -1.57
CA ASP A 175 4.23 -17.16 -2.81
C ASP A 175 3.15 -16.60 -3.73
N SER A 176 3.46 -16.51 -5.03
CA SER A 176 2.45 -16.19 -6.05
C SER A 176 1.43 -17.31 -6.20
N ARG A 177 0.15 -16.94 -6.28
CA ARG A 177 -0.96 -17.87 -6.46
C ARG A 177 -1.74 -17.50 -7.71
N ASP A 178 -1.95 -18.48 -8.58
CA ASP A 178 -2.86 -18.30 -9.71
C ASP A 178 -4.33 -18.31 -9.21
N PRO A 179 -5.30 -17.80 -10.01
CA PRO A 179 -6.69 -17.77 -9.59
C PRO A 179 -7.28 -19.15 -9.24
N ALA A 180 -6.90 -20.21 -9.96
CA ALA A 180 -7.43 -21.55 -9.72
C ALA A 180 -6.89 -22.17 -8.41
N GLU A 181 -5.62 -21.94 -8.10
CA GLU A 181 -4.99 -22.31 -6.84
C GLU A 181 -5.60 -21.53 -5.67
N LEU A 182 -5.82 -20.22 -5.83
CA LEU A 182 -6.49 -19.40 -4.83
C LEU A 182 -7.88 -19.98 -4.48
N GLN A 183 -8.69 -20.32 -5.49
CA GLN A 183 -9.99 -20.96 -5.27
C GLN A 183 -9.88 -22.30 -4.55
N ARG A 184 -8.87 -23.12 -4.91
CA ARG A 184 -8.62 -24.41 -4.26
C ARG A 184 -8.26 -24.25 -2.78
N LEU A 185 -7.39 -23.30 -2.47
CA LEU A 185 -6.97 -22.98 -1.10
C LEU A 185 -8.15 -22.43 -0.30
N ALA A 186 -8.93 -21.52 -0.87
CA ALA A 186 -10.11 -20.94 -0.23
C ALA A 186 -11.14 -21.99 0.23
N ARG A 187 -11.39 -23.04 -0.56
CA ARG A 187 -12.36 -24.11 -0.19
C ARG A 187 -12.03 -24.77 1.15
N ARG A 188 -10.75 -24.88 1.50
CA ARG A 188 -10.26 -25.47 2.76
C ARG A 188 -9.74 -24.40 3.75
N GLY A 189 -9.78 -23.14 3.34
CA GLY A 189 -9.18 -22.01 4.04
C GLY A 189 -10.09 -21.40 5.09
N ASN A 190 -9.55 -20.39 5.76
CA ASN A 190 -10.29 -19.58 6.71
C ASN A 190 -11.36 -18.71 6.01
N ALA A 191 -12.21 -18.02 6.80
CA ALA A 191 -13.27 -17.19 6.24
C ALA A 191 -12.73 -15.97 5.47
N ALA A 192 -11.61 -15.38 5.91
CA ALA A 192 -10.98 -14.27 5.21
C ALA A 192 -10.48 -14.67 3.81
N LEU A 193 -9.83 -15.84 3.68
CA LEU A 193 -9.37 -16.36 2.40
C LEU A 193 -10.52 -16.66 1.43
N ARG A 194 -11.64 -17.16 1.96
CA ARG A 194 -12.87 -17.37 1.17
C ARG A 194 -13.46 -16.06 0.69
N GLU A 195 -13.53 -15.04 1.55
CA GLU A 195 -14.00 -13.71 1.15
C GLU A 195 -13.10 -13.11 0.06
N LEU A 196 -11.78 -13.21 0.21
CA LEU A 196 -10.84 -12.72 -0.80
C LEU A 196 -11.03 -13.44 -2.14
N ALA A 197 -11.05 -14.77 -2.14
CA ALA A 197 -11.20 -15.54 -3.37
C ALA A 197 -12.53 -15.26 -4.09
N GLN A 198 -13.61 -14.95 -3.35
CA GLN A 198 -14.89 -14.57 -3.96
C GLN A 198 -14.87 -13.17 -4.57
N LEU A 199 -14.09 -12.24 -3.99
CA LEU A 199 -13.99 -10.88 -4.50
C LEU A 199 -13.13 -10.75 -5.75
N LEU A 200 -12.18 -11.67 -5.93
CA LEU A 200 -11.23 -11.66 -7.04
C LEU A 200 -11.61 -12.64 -8.17
N ALA A 201 -12.76 -13.30 -8.07
CA ALA A 201 -13.31 -14.20 -9.09
C ALA A 201 -14.15 -13.42 -10.10
#